data_AF-A0A2V8ZV22-F1
#
_entry.id   AF-A0A2V8ZV22-F1
#
_cell.length_a   1.000
_cell.length_b   1.000
_cell.length_c   1.000
_cell.angle_alpha   90.00
_cell.angle_beta   90.00
_cell.angle_gamma   90.00
#
_symmetry.space_group_name_H-M   'P 1'
#
loop_
_entity.id
_entity.type
_entity.pdbx_description
1 polymer ?
#
loop_
_entity_poly.entity_id
_entity_poly.type
_entity_poly.pdbx_seq_one_letter_code
_entity_poly.pdbx_strand_id
1 'polypeptide(L)' 'MDHNKLVLAQVFGSQIEADLAKSELESAGIDAMIQADRAGGMRDHLAWSGFGFKVLVREEDAATAREILHPPNEPRA' A
#
# COMPACT_ATOMS: atom_id res chain seq x y z
N MET A 1 -21.27 9.30 9.38
CA MET A 1 -20.39 8.28 10.00
C MET A 1 -19.57 7.72 8.87
N ASP A 2 -18.54 8.47 8.50
CA ASP A 2 -17.81 8.29 7.24
C ASP A 2 -16.69 7.28 7.47
N HIS A 3 -17.01 5.99 7.38
CA HIS A 3 -16.07 4.87 7.51
C HIS A 3 -15.20 4.68 6.25
N ASN A 4 -14.78 5.78 5.61
CA ASN A 4 -13.91 5.72 4.43
C ASN A 4 -12.46 6.12 4.75
N LYS A 5 -12.04 5.84 5.99
CA LYS A 5 -10.67 6.11 6.44
C LYS A 5 -9.76 5.06 5.85
N LEU A 6 -9.03 5.46 4.81
CA LEU A 6 -7.99 4.64 4.20
C LEU A 6 -6.70 4.80 5.00
N VAL A 7 -6.06 3.69 5.33
CA VAL A 7 -4.80 3.63 6.07
C VAL A 7 -3.73 2.92 5.24
N LEU A 8 -2.47 3.27 5.51
CA LEU A 8 -1.34 2.68 4.81
C LEU A 8 -1.11 1.23 5.25
N ALA A 9 -1.32 0.29 4.33
CA ALA A 9 -0.97 -1.11 4.53
C ALA A 9 0.54 -1.30 4.42
N GLN A 10 1.11 -0.95 3.25
CA GLN A 10 2.52 -1.15 2.92
C GLN A 10 3.01 -0.20 1.81
N VAL A 11 4.33 0.00 1.73
CA VAL A 11 5.00 0.79 0.69
C VAL A 11 5.89 -0.13 -0.14
N PHE A 12 5.80 -0.01 -1.45
CA PHE A 12 6.55 -0.80 -2.42
C PHE A 12 7.53 0.05 -3.21
N GLY A 13 8.66 -0.52 -3.61
CA GLY A 13 9.66 0.18 -4.41
C GLY A 13 9.29 0.27 -5.89
N SER A 14 8.47 -0.66 -6.38
CA SER A 14 8.08 -0.78 -7.79
C SER A 14 6.56 -0.82 -7.98
N GLN A 15 6.10 -0.37 -9.15
CA GLN A 15 4.70 -0.44 -9.52
C GLN A 15 4.22 -1.89 -9.59
N ILE A 16 5.08 -2.79 -10.09
CA ILE A 16 4.76 -4.21 -10.27
C ILE A 16 4.47 -4.86 -8.91
N GLU A 17 5.28 -4.56 -7.89
CA GLU A 17 5.07 -5.09 -6.53
C GLU A 17 3.77 -4.57 -5.93
N ALA A 18 3.45 -3.28 -6.13
CA ALA A 18 2.20 -2.70 -5.65
C ALA A 18 0.96 -3.26 -6.36
N ASP A 19 1.04 -3.47 -7.68
CA ASP A 19 -0.03 -4.09 -8.47
C ASP A 19 -0.25 -5.54 -8.05
N LEU A 20 0.82 -6.28 -7.73
CA LEU A 20 0.73 -7.64 -7.18
C LEU A 20 0.01 -7.63 -5.82
N ALA A 21 0.49 -6.80 -4.90
CA ALA A 21 -0.10 -6.63 -3.58
C ALA A 21 -1.58 -6.23 -3.64
N LYS A 22 -1.94 -5.29 -4.52
CA LYS A 22 -3.33 -4.90 -4.76
C LYS A 22 -4.16 -6.08 -5.26
N SER A 23 -3.65 -6.85 -6.22
CA SER A 23 -4.34 -8.02 -6.78
C SER A 23 -4.58 -9.10 -5.72
N GLU A 24 -3.62 -9.35 -4.84
CA GLU A 24 -3.77 -10.29 -3.72
C GLU A 24 -4.83 -9.85 -2.72
N LEU A 25 -4.82 -8.57 -2.35
CA LEU A 25 -5.83 -7.99 -1.46
C LEU A 25 -7.23 -8.03 -2.08
N GLU A 26 -7.37 -7.63 -3.35
CA GLU A 26 -8.64 -7.69 -4.07
C GLU A 26 -9.15 -9.14 -4.19
N SER A 27 -8.25 -10.11 -4.40
CA SER A 27 -8.61 -11.54 -4.42
C SER A 27 -9.08 -12.05 -3.06
N ALA A 28 -8.64 -11.45 -1.95
CA ALA A 28 -9.13 -11.73 -0.61
C ALA A 28 -10.43 -10.97 -0.26
N GLY A 29 -10.94 -10.15 -1.19
CA GLY A 29 -12.12 -9.31 -1.00
C GLY A 29 -11.86 -7.99 -0.28
N ILE A 30 -10.59 -7.56 -0.17
CA ILE A 30 -10.19 -6.31 0.47
C ILE A 30 -10.00 -5.24 -0.60
N ASP A 31 -10.69 -4.11 -0.43
CA ASP A 31 -10.52 -2.92 -1.28
C ASP A 31 -9.15 -2.29 -1.04
N ALA A 32 -8.28 -2.33 -2.06
CA ALA A 32 -6.93 -1.77 -2.01
C ALA A 32 -6.72 -0.69 -3.07
N MET A 33 -6.10 0.42 -2.67
CA MET A 33 -5.81 1.57 -3.53
C MET A 33 -4.32 1.84 -3.57
N ILE A 34 -3.73 1.83 -4.78
CA ILE A 34 -2.34 2.21 -4.99
C ILE A 34 -2.26 3.74 -5.16
N GLN A 35 -1.57 4.40 -4.25
CA GLN A 35 -1.16 5.78 -4.37
C GLN A 35 0.28 5.83 -4.88
N ALA A 36 0.43 6.07 -6.18
CA ALA A 36 1.71 6.36 -6.80
C ALA A 36 2.01 7.85 -6.60
N ASP A 37 3.08 8.16 -5.88
CA ASP A 37 3.52 9.54 -5.69
C ASP A 37 4.35 9.97 -6.91
N ARG A 38 3.65 10.11 -8.04
CA ARG A 38 4.24 10.74 -9.23
C ARG A 38 4.20 12.24 -8.99
N ALA A 39 5.25 12.74 -8.32
CA ALA A 39 5.50 14.16 -8.11
C ALA A 39 5.75 14.87 -9.46
N GLY A 40 4.69 15.10 -10.23
CA GLY A 40 4.66 15.99 -11.37
C GLY A 40 4.16 17.37 -10.94
N GLY A 41 4.92 18.09 -10.12
CA GLY A 41 4.55 19.47 -9.76
C GLY A 41 5.12 19.97 -8.44
N MET A 42 6.37 20.43 -8.51
CA MET A 42 6.89 21.64 -7.85
C MET A 42 6.36 22.02 -6.44
N ARG A 43 7.31 22.03 -5.48
CA ARG A 43 7.30 22.69 -4.15
C ARG A 43 6.56 21.93 -3.03
N ASP A 44 7.04 21.84 -1.79
CA ASP A 44 8.09 22.57 -1.08
C ASP A 44 8.88 21.59 -0.19
N HIS A 45 10.20 21.78 -0.18
CA HIS A 45 11.16 21.41 0.86
C HIS A 45 10.63 20.55 2.03
N LEU A 46 11.18 19.33 2.19
CA LEU A 46 11.22 18.47 3.41
C LEU A 46 10.36 17.20 3.60
N ALA A 47 9.71 16.59 2.60
CA ALA A 47 9.09 15.27 2.82
C ALA A 47 9.47 14.22 1.77
N TRP A 48 10.37 13.32 2.17
CA TRP A 48 10.52 11.95 1.64
C TRP A 48 11.11 11.80 0.24
N SER A 49 12.41 12.00 0.15
CA SER A 49 13.27 11.39 -0.87
C SER A 49 13.09 9.86 -0.89
N GLY A 50 12.26 9.33 -1.79
CA GLY A 50 12.12 7.88 -1.99
C GLY A 50 10.70 7.40 -2.31
N PHE A 51 10.00 8.10 -3.19
CA PHE A 51 8.60 7.86 -3.54
C PHE A 51 8.38 6.51 -4.23
N GLY A 52 8.17 5.49 -3.40
CA GLY A 52 7.59 4.22 -3.78
C GLY A 52 6.07 4.29 -3.95
N PHE A 53 5.48 3.15 -4.32
CA PHE A 53 4.05 2.97 -4.49
C PHE A 53 3.41 2.59 -3.16
N LYS A 54 2.49 3.40 -2.65
CA LYS A 54 1.84 3.17 -1.36
C LYS A 54 0.54 2.41 -1.58
N VAL A 55 0.36 1.26 -0.93
CA VAL A 55 -0.91 0.54 -0.94
C VAL A 55 -1.70 0.94 0.31
N LEU A 56 -2.86 1.54 0.07
CA LEU A 56 -3.82 1.96 1.09
C LEU A 56 -5.00 0.99 1.10
N VAL A 57 -5.52 0.69 2.28
CA VAL A 57 -6.70 -0.17 2.49
C VAL A 57 -7.63 0.49 3.50
N ARG A 58 -8.86 0.00 3.63
CA ARG A 58 -9.77 0.47 4.68
C ARG A 58 -9.18 0.18 6.07
N GLU A 59 -9.41 1.06 7.03
CA GLU A 59 -8.93 0.87 8.41
C GLU A 59 -9.41 -0.46 9.02
N GLU A 60 -10.62 -0.89 8.68
CA GLU A 60 -11.20 -2.18 9.11
C GLU A 60 -10.43 -3.39 8.56
N ASP A 61 -9.92 -3.29 7.33
CA ASP A 61 -9.21 -4.37 6.65
C ASP A 61 -7.68 -4.29 6.83
N ALA A 62 -7.18 -3.24 7.50
CA ALA A 62 -5.75 -2.97 7.61
C ALA A 62 -4.95 -4.08 8.31
N ALA A 63 -5.56 -4.74 9.29
CA ALA A 63 -4.94 -5.87 9.98
C ALA A 63 -4.83 -7.08 9.03
N THR A 64 -5.93 -7.46 8.39
CA THR A 64 -6.00 -8.57 7.43
C THR A 64 -5.09 -8.34 6.24
N ALA A 65 -5.08 -7.13 5.69
CA ALA A 65 -4.22 -6.76 4.58
C ALA A 65 -2.74 -6.92 4.92
N ARG A 66 -2.33 -6.55 6.14
CA ARG A 66 -0.96 -6.77 6.60
C ARG A 66 -0.62 -8.24 6.75
N GLU A 67 -1.55 -9.07 7.20
CA GLU A 67 -1.32 -10.52 7.29
C GLU A 67 -1.19 -11.18 5.91
N ILE A 68 -1.97 -10.72 4.92
CA ILE A 68 -1.89 -11.23 3.54
C ILE A 68 -0.59 -10.79 2.88
N LEU A 69 -0.21 -9.51 3.02
CA LEU A 69 1.01 -8.96 2.42
C LEU A 69 2.30 -9.33 3.15
N HIS A 70 2.23 -9.71 4.43
CA HIS A 70 3.30 -10.39 5.17
C HIS A 70 2.92 -11.85 5.39
N PRO A 71 2.93 -12.71 4.35
CA PRO A 71 2.86 -14.13 4.61
C PRO A 71 4.07 -14.51 5.48
N PRO A 72 3.93 -15.38 6.50
CA PRO A 72 5.01 -15.81 7.39
C PRO A 72 6.11 -16.64 6.68
N ASN A 73 6.19 -16.57 5.36
CA ASN A 73 6.94 -17.51 4.55
C ASN A 73 7.74 -16.79 3.45
N GLU A 74 8.77 -16.05 3.85
CA GLU A 74 10.06 -16.18 3.18
C GLU A 74 11.23 -15.97 4.17
N PRO A 75 12.17 -16.92 4.25
CA PRO A 75 13.27 -16.87 5.21
C PRO A 75 14.25 -15.76 4.87
N ARG A 76 14.69 -15.04 5.91
CA ARG A 76 15.93 -14.26 5.87
C ARG A 76 17.07 -15.22 5.51
N ALA A 77 17.61 -15.10 4.31
CA ALA A 77 18.89 -15.70 3.90
C ALA A 77 19.86 -14.58 3.52
#